data_AF-A0A4R6QR05-F1
#
_entry.id   AF-A0A4R6QR05-F1
#
_cell.length_a   1.000
_cell.length_b   1.000
_cell.length_c   1.000
_cell.angle_alpha   90.00
_cell.angle_beta   90.00
_cell.angle_gamma   90.00
#
_symmetry.space_group_name_H-M   'P 1'
#
loop_
_entity.id
_entity.type
_entity.pdbx_description
1 polymer ?
#
loop_
_entity_poly.entity_id
_entity_poly.type
_entity_poly.pdbx_seq_one_letter_code
_entity_poly.pdbx_strand_id
1 'polypeptide(L)'
;MTQAGLAAMVDLERTSITNIEKGAQKVSLHVLYKICEVFDANVLDILPRPAEVVQEKALPEMTALEFGGKTYVAPQKTLQKIAAILEMKEQR
;
A
#
# COMPACT_ATOMS: atom_id res chain seq x y z
N MET A 1 27.53 1.75 -13.47
CA MET A 1 26.95 0.57 -12.79
C MET A 1 25.84 -0.01 -13.66
N THR A 2 25.72 -1.33 -13.81
CA THR A 2 24.57 -1.98 -14.49
C THR A 2 23.70 -2.72 -13.47
N GLN A 3 22.42 -2.98 -13.78
CA GLN A 3 21.54 -3.78 -12.90
C GLN A 3 22.11 -5.17 -12.60
N ALA A 4 22.71 -5.83 -13.60
CA ALA A 4 23.36 -7.12 -13.43
C ALA A 4 24.60 -7.02 -12.53
N GLY A 5 25.38 -5.94 -12.68
CA GLY A 5 26.54 -5.68 -11.83
C GLY A 5 26.15 -5.43 -10.37
N LEU A 6 25.13 -4.60 -10.13
CA LEU A 6 24.61 -4.35 -8.79
C LEU A 6 24.07 -5.64 -8.16
N ALA A 7 23.29 -6.42 -8.92
CA ALA A 7 22.72 -7.68 -8.47
C ALA A 7 23.80 -8.66 -7.98
N ALA A 8 24.90 -8.79 -8.72
CA ALA A 8 26.04 -9.62 -8.33
C ALA A 8 26.72 -9.13 -7.04
N MET A 9 26.79 -7.80 -6.82
CA MET A 9 27.41 -7.23 -5.61
C MET A 9 26.55 -7.42 -4.36
N VAL A 10 25.22 -7.43 -4.50
CA VAL A 10 24.28 -7.51 -3.36
C VAL A 10 23.65 -8.89 -3.15
N ASP A 11 24.13 -9.89 -3.91
CA ASP A 11 23.65 -11.29 -3.88
C ASP A 11 22.16 -11.40 -4.22
N LEU A 12 21.78 -10.81 -5.35
CA LEU A 12 20.43 -10.86 -5.90
C LEU A 12 20.45 -11.23 -7.38
N GLU A 13 19.28 -11.59 -7.91
CA GLU A 13 19.09 -11.70 -9.35
C GLU A 13 18.88 -10.31 -9.98
N ARG A 14 19.30 -10.15 -11.24
CA ARG A 14 19.06 -8.92 -12.03
C ARG A 14 17.55 -8.56 -12.08
N THR A 15 16.70 -9.58 -12.16
CA THR A 15 15.23 -9.47 -12.14
C THR A 15 14.72 -8.86 -10.84
N SER A 16 15.29 -9.26 -9.70
CA SER A 16 14.96 -8.66 -8.39
C SER A 16 15.30 -7.17 -8.36
N ILE A 17 16.49 -6.77 -8.83
CA ILE A 17 16.87 -5.35 -8.93
C ILE A 17 15.87 -4.58 -9.80
N THR A 18 15.52 -5.12 -10.97
CA THR A 18 14.53 -4.50 -11.87
C THR A 18 13.17 -4.33 -11.20
N ASN A 19 12.72 -5.31 -10.42
CA ASN A 19 11.43 -5.25 -9.74
C ASN A 19 11.44 -4.28 -8.55
N ILE A 20 12.57 -4.14 -7.87
CA ILE A 20 12.78 -3.15 -6.80
C ILE A 20 12.71 -1.74 -7.39
N GLU A 21 13.44 -1.47 -8.49
CA GLU A 21 13.43 -0.16 -9.16
C GLU A 21 12.03 0.23 -9.67
N LYS A 22 11.24 -0.75 -10.13
CA LYS A 22 9.85 -0.53 -10.57
C LYS A 22 8.85 -0.41 -9.41
N GLY A 23 9.28 -0.60 -8.16
CA GLY A 23 8.40 -0.63 -6.98
C GLY A 23 7.48 -1.87 -6.91
N ALA A 24 7.66 -2.85 -7.79
CA ALA A 24 6.88 -4.10 -7.79
C ALA A 24 7.31 -5.05 -6.65
N GLN A 25 8.57 -4.94 -6.21
CA GLN A 25 9.12 -5.72 -5.11
C GLN A 25 9.61 -4.79 -4.00
N LYS A 26 9.19 -5.06 -2.76
CA LYS A 26 9.71 -4.38 -1.57
C LYS A 26 11.15 -4.82 -1.31
N VAL A 27 12.04 -3.88 -1.08
CA VAL A 27 13.41 -4.14 -0.65
C VAL A 27 13.44 -4.47 0.84
N SER A 28 14.20 -5.50 1.22
CA SER A 28 14.47 -5.78 2.64
C SER A 28 15.47 -4.76 3.18
N LEU A 29 15.44 -4.51 4.49
CA LEU A 29 16.36 -3.53 5.09
C LEU A 29 17.83 -3.92 4.86
N HIS A 30 18.20 -5.19 5.02
CA HIS A 30 19.57 -5.64 4.82
C HIS A 30 20.06 -5.47 3.37
N VAL A 31 19.20 -5.69 2.36
CA VAL A 31 19.55 -5.44 0.95
C VAL A 31 19.73 -3.95 0.72
N LEU A 32 18.85 -3.11 1.27
CA LEU A 32 18.96 -1.66 1.14
C LEU A 32 20.33 -1.17 1.66
N TYR A 33 20.78 -1.65 2.82
CA TYR A 33 22.11 -1.32 3.35
C TYR A 33 23.24 -1.75 2.41
N LYS A 34 23.21 -2.99 1.87
CA LYS A 34 24.22 -3.44 0.89
C LYS A 34 24.24 -2.58 -0.37
N ILE A 35 23.07 -2.18 -0.88
CA ILE A 35 22.98 -1.28 -2.02
C ILE A 35 23.60 0.07 -1.67
N CYS A 36 23.30 0.62 -0.49
CA CYS A 36 23.88 1.89 -0.03
C CYS A 36 25.42 1.81 0.05
N GLU A 37 25.97 0.72 0.58
CA GLU A 37 27.42 0.49 0.64
C GLU A 37 28.07 0.48 -0.77
N VAL A 38 27.44 -0.18 -1.75
CA VAL A 38 27.94 -0.22 -3.13
C VAL A 38 28.02 1.18 -3.76
N PHE A 39 27.14 2.09 -3.37
CA PHE A 39 27.07 3.45 -3.89
C PHE A 39 27.70 4.51 -2.98
N ASP A 40 28.31 4.10 -1.85
CA ASP A 40 28.83 5.00 -0.82
C ASP A 40 27.78 6.05 -0.37
N ALA A 41 26.53 5.59 -0.24
CA ALA A 41 25.39 6.42 0.13
C ALA A 41 24.99 6.19 1.59
N ASN A 42 24.53 7.24 2.27
CA ASN A 42 23.89 7.09 3.57
C ASN A 42 22.44 6.64 3.38
N VAL A 43 22.04 5.57 4.08
CA VAL A 43 20.67 5.03 4.03
C VAL A 43 19.61 6.09 4.38
N LEU A 44 19.92 7.03 5.27
CA LEU A 44 19.00 8.08 5.70
C LEU A 44 18.69 9.08 4.59
N ASP A 45 19.59 9.24 3.61
CA ASP A 45 19.39 10.13 2.46
C ASP A 45 18.46 9.50 1.41
N ILE A 46 18.28 8.18 1.46
CA ILE A 46 17.43 7.42 0.51
C ILE A 46 16.03 7.17 1.08
N LEU A 47 15.91 7.05 2.40
CA LEU A 47 14.60 6.78 3.01
C LEU A 47 13.67 8.00 2.87
N PRO A 48 12.44 7.82 2.37
CA PRO A 48 11.48 8.90 2.29
C PRO A 48 11.03 9.32 3.70
N ARG A 49 10.67 10.60 3.85
CA ARG A 49 10.04 11.07 5.07
C ARG A 49 8.66 10.42 5.22
N PRO A 50 8.16 10.18 6.44
CA PRO A 50 6.84 9.60 6.63
C PRO A 50 5.74 10.32 5.84
N ALA A 51 5.75 11.65 5.81
CA ALA A 51 4.79 12.46 5.05
C ALA A 51 4.79 12.22 3.53
N GLU A 52 5.88 11.70 2.96
CA GLU A 52 6.00 11.41 1.52
C GLU A 52 5.44 10.02 1.17
N VAL A 53 5.32 9.13 2.16
CA VAL A 53 4.81 7.76 1.99
C VAL A 53 3.40 7.60 2.53
N VAL A 54 2.95 8.51 3.40
CA VAL A 54 1.55 8.58 3.81
C VAL A 54 0.72 8.94 2.59
N GLN A 55 0.27 7.90 1.90
CA GLN A 55 -0.92 8.02 1.07
C GLN A 55 -2.04 8.34 2.05
N GLU A 56 -2.72 9.46 1.84
CA GLU A 56 -4.07 9.61 2.37
C GLU A 56 -4.84 8.38 1.88
N LYS A 57 -4.97 7.37 2.75
CA LYS A 57 -6.09 6.46 2.63
C LYS A 57 -7.28 7.40 2.72
N ALA A 58 -7.87 7.72 1.57
CA ALA A 58 -9.16 8.39 1.54
C ALA A 58 -10.01 7.61 2.53
N LEU A 59 -10.34 8.25 3.65
CA LEU A 59 -11.27 7.68 4.60
C LEU A 59 -12.48 7.31 3.75
N PRO A 60 -12.97 6.07 3.83
CA PRO A 60 -14.07 5.66 2.98
C PRO A 60 -15.21 6.67 3.18
N GLU A 61 -15.79 7.15 2.08
CA GLU A 61 -16.90 8.10 2.14
C GLU A 61 -17.98 7.55 3.05
N MET A 62 -18.18 8.23 4.18
CA MET A 62 -19.18 7.87 5.17
C MET A 62 -20.52 8.42 4.68
N THR A 63 -21.54 7.57 4.70
CA THR A 63 -22.92 7.95 4.37
C THR A 63 -23.81 7.61 5.56
N ALA A 64 -24.95 8.28 5.66
CA ALA A 64 -25.96 8.00 6.66
C ALA A 64 -27.13 7.23 6.03
N LEU A 65 -27.63 6.22 6.73
CA LEU A 65 -28.86 5.49 6.41
C LEU A 65 -29.80 5.56 7.61
N GLU A 66 -31.05 5.92 7.37
CA GLU A 66 -32.09 5.84 8.40
C GLU A 66 -32.80 4.49 8.31
N PHE A 67 -32.83 3.77 9.43
CA PHE A 67 -33.52 2.49 9.53
C PHE A 67 -34.12 2.32 10.92
N GLY A 68 -35.42 1.99 11.00
CA GLY A 68 -36.11 1.75 12.27
C GLY A 68 -36.08 2.94 13.25
N GLY A 69 -36.11 4.17 12.74
CA GLY A 69 -36.04 5.40 13.56
C GLY A 69 -34.66 5.71 14.15
N LYS A 70 -33.61 5.04 13.67
CA LYS A 70 -32.21 5.30 14.05
C LYS A 70 -31.36 5.61 12.82
N THR A 71 -30.43 6.54 12.98
CA THR A 71 -29.46 6.92 11.94
C THR A 71 -28.19 6.10 12.11
N TYR A 72 -27.77 5.41 11.05
CA TYR A 72 -26.54 4.62 10.99
C TYR A 72 -25.55 5.28 10.03
N VAL A 73 -24.34 5.57 10.53
CA VAL A 73 -23.26 6.13 9.72
C VAL A 73 -22.22 5.06 9.47
N ALA A 74 -21.95 4.76 8.20
CA ALA A 74 -20.99 3.75 7.80
C ALA A 74 -20.48 4.01 6.37
N PRO A 75 -19.40 3.34 5.92
CA PRO A 75 -18.96 3.41 4.54
C PRO A 75 -20.09 3.06 3.56
N GLN A 76 -20.20 3.79 2.45
CA GLN A 76 -21.27 3.63 1.45
C GLN A 76 -21.51 2.17 1.05
N LYS A 77 -20.44 1.42 0.76
CA LYS A 77 -20.54 -0.01 0.37
C LYS A 77 -21.13 -0.89 1.47
N THR A 78 -20.92 -0.54 2.73
CA THR A 78 -21.50 -1.25 3.88
C THR A 78 -23.00 -0.98 3.95
N LEU A 79 -23.42 0.29 3.81
CA LEU A 79 -24.83 0.65 3.80
C LEU A 79 -25.59 0.06 2.61
N GLN A 80 -25.00 0.05 1.42
CA GLN A 80 -25.59 -0.60 0.23
C GLN A 80 -25.88 -2.09 0.45
N LYS A 81 -24.94 -2.82 1.09
CA LYS A 81 -25.15 -4.23 1.43
C LYS A 81 -26.25 -4.42 2.46
N ILE A 82 -26.32 -3.55 3.47
CA ILE A 82 -27.38 -3.59 4.48
C ILE A 82 -28.74 -3.32 3.84
N ALA A 83 -28.86 -2.28 3.00
CA ALA A 83 -30.07 -1.96 2.26
C ALA A 83 -30.55 -3.13 1.40
N ALA A 84 -29.65 -3.76 0.63
CA ALA A 84 -29.98 -4.92 -0.20
C ALA A 84 -30.53 -6.10 0.64
N ILE A 85 -29.97 -6.35 1.83
CA ILE A 85 -30.46 -7.42 2.72
C ILE A 85 -31.85 -7.09 3.27
N LEU A 86 -32.13 -5.81 3.54
CA LEU A 86 -33.44 -5.36 4.01
C LEU A 86 -34.51 -5.53 2.92
N GLU A 87 -34.21 -5.12 1.69
CA GLU A 87 -35.11 -5.27 0.53
C GLU A 87 -35.42 -6.75 0.23
N MET A 88 -34.43 -7.65 0.40
CA MET A 88 -34.64 -9.10 0.23
C MET A 88 -35.53 -9.73 1.31
N LYS A 89 -35.67 -9.09 2.48
CA LYS A 89 -36.53 -9.58 3.57
C LYS A 89 -37.97 -9.10 3.46
N GLU A 90 -38.23 -7.96 2.82
CA GLU A 90 -39.60 -7.43 2.63
C GLU A 90 -40.39 -8.13 1.52
N GLN A 91 -39.73 -8.91 0.66
CA GLN A 91 -40.36 -9.66 -0.44
C GLN A 91 -40.75 -11.11 -0.08
N ARG A 92 -40.70 -11.48 1.20
CA ARG A 92 -41.07 -12.80 1.72
C ARG A 92 -42.19 -12.68 2.74
#